data_AF-M5C1C9-F1
#
_entry.id   AF-M5C1C9-F1
#
_cell.length_a   1.000
_cell.length_b   1.000
_cell.length_c   1.000
_cell.angle_alpha   90.00
_cell.angle_beta   90.00
_cell.angle_gamma   90.00
#
_symmetry.space_group_name_H-M   'P 1'
#
loop_
_entity.id
_entity.type
_entity.pdbx_description
1 polymer ?
#
loop_
_entity_poly.entity_id
_entity_poly.type
_entity_poly.pdbx_seq_one_letter_code
_entity_poly.pdbx_strand_id
1 'polypeptide(L)'
;MSNSQPVATKKTKRPRGLLASRKNNGHTTESEPPAKRPRGDDALPQDSIELKAQDWQDLDELFENVLDALHGPNWTSAIPLVRGVLHECARMVTVYNDPTLIYSPLEQETLIDSEKVPASAFYTIYASAWFIMSTFARNDASLLTEDEPQDPLEYQLSALAACEKGQQALDIRKQPKAWDVG
;
A
#
# COMPACT_ATOMS: atom_id res chain seq x y z
N MET A 1 -39.72 -17.72 -42.74
CA MET A 1 -38.64 -18.74 -42.74
C MET A 1 -37.44 -18.10 -42.08
N SER A 2 -37.01 -18.70 -40.96
CA SER A 2 -36.06 -18.15 -39.99
C SER A 2 -34.62 -18.13 -40.53
N ASN A 3 -33.88 -17.06 -40.29
CA ASN A 3 -32.45 -16.98 -40.56
C ASN A 3 -31.73 -16.71 -39.24
N SER A 4 -30.97 -17.70 -38.76
CA SER A 4 -30.33 -17.70 -37.45
C SER A 4 -28.84 -17.38 -37.58
N GLN A 5 -28.36 -16.35 -36.89
CA GLN A 5 -26.92 -16.09 -36.69
C GLN A 5 -26.40 -16.82 -35.44
N PRO A 6 -25.12 -17.23 -35.40
CA PRO A 6 -24.54 -17.89 -34.23
C PRO A 6 -24.05 -16.88 -33.18
N VAL A 7 -24.42 -17.14 -31.92
CA VAL A 7 -24.01 -16.40 -30.72
C VAL A 7 -22.61 -16.86 -30.29
N ALA A 8 -21.66 -15.93 -30.20
CA ALA A 8 -20.33 -16.18 -29.64
C ALA A 8 -20.37 -16.11 -28.11
N THR A 9 -20.11 -17.23 -27.43
CA THR A 9 -20.01 -17.32 -25.98
C THR A 9 -18.59 -16.94 -25.50
N LYS A 10 -18.49 -15.89 -24.68
CA LYS A 10 -17.24 -15.48 -24.03
C LYS A 10 -16.86 -16.49 -22.95
N LYS A 11 -15.66 -17.07 -23.05
CA LYS A 11 -15.08 -18.00 -22.08
C LYS A 11 -14.65 -17.26 -20.80
N THR A 12 -15.32 -17.55 -19.69
CA THR A 12 -14.93 -17.20 -18.33
C THR A 12 -13.60 -17.88 -17.96
N LYS A 13 -12.56 -17.11 -17.62
CA LYS A 13 -11.33 -17.62 -16.99
C LYS A 13 -11.64 -17.94 -15.51
N ARG A 14 -11.40 -19.18 -15.10
CA ARG A 14 -11.56 -19.67 -13.73
C ARG A 14 -10.43 -19.14 -12.82
N PRO A 15 -10.69 -18.97 -11.51
CA PRO A 15 -9.66 -18.58 -10.54
C PRO A 15 -8.62 -19.68 -10.38
N ARG A 16 -7.34 -19.29 -10.29
CA ARG A 16 -6.22 -20.21 -10.06
C ARG A 16 -6.32 -20.76 -8.63
N GLY A 17 -6.40 -22.08 -8.56
CA GLY A 17 -6.62 -22.84 -7.34
C GLY A 17 -5.47 -22.79 -6.34
N LEU A 18 -5.87 -22.64 -5.08
CA LEU A 18 -5.24 -23.22 -3.91
C LEU A 18 -5.08 -24.75 -4.07
N LEU A 19 -4.07 -25.31 -3.38
CA LEU A 19 -3.80 -26.74 -3.13
C LEU A 19 -2.92 -27.47 -4.16
N ALA A 20 -1.66 -27.64 -3.81
CA ALA A 20 -0.86 -28.80 -4.19
C ALA A 20 -0.26 -29.43 -2.93
N SER A 21 -0.99 -30.36 -2.32
CA SER A 21 -0.49 -31.24 -1.26
C SER A 21 0.05 -32.51 -1.92
N ARG A 22 1.36 -32.76 -1.78
CA ARG A 22 2.04 -33.91 -2.38
C ARG A 22 2.09 -35.05 -1.35
N LYS A 23 1.30 -36.09 -1.61
CA LYS A 23 1.22 -37.34 -0.85
C LYS A 23 2.47 -38.21 -1.10
N ASN A 24 3.08 -38.74 -0.05
CA ASN A 24 3.99 -39.89 -0.12
C ASN A 24 3.64 -40.87 1.01
N ASN A 25 3.48 -42.15 0.67
CA ASN A 25 3.07 -43.23 1.58
C ASN A 25 4.26 -43.80 2.36
N GLY A 26 4.06 -44.18 3.64
CA GLY A 26 4.99 -45.04 4.38
C GLY A 26 4.65 -45.24 5.86
N HIS A 27 4.01 -46.37 6.15
CA HIS A 27 3.97 -47.19 7.38
C HIS A 27 3.89 -46.58 8.81
N THR A 28 2.87 -47.04 9.54
CA THR A 28 2.58 -46.96 10.98
C THR A 28 3.72 -47.41 11.92
N THR A 29 3.95 -46.67 13.01
CA THR A 29 4.17 -47.19 14.38
C THR A 29 3.93 -46.06 15.40
N GLU A 30 3.10 -46.33 16.41
CA GLU A 30 2.84 -45.45 17.56
C GLU A 30 4.07 -45.36 18.47
N SER A 31 4.37 -44.17 18.97
CA SER A 31 4.93 -43.92 20.31
C SER A 31 5.05 -42.41 20.58
N GLU A 32 4.46 -41.95 21.68
CA GLU A 32 4.66 -40.63 22.30
C GLU A 32 5.43 -40.82 23.63
N PRO A 33 6.02 -39.79 24.26
CA PRO A 33 7.05 -38.84 23.83
C PRO A 33 8.36 -39.01 24.64
N PRO A 34 9.42 -38.23 24.37
CA PRO A 34 10.20 -37.71 25.49
C PRO A 34 10.40 -36.19 25.43
N ALA A 35 10.24 -35.56 26.59
CA ALA A 35 10.39 -34.13 26.81
C ALA A 35 11.86 -33.65 26.88
N LYS A 36 12.02 -32.34 26.61
CA LYS A 36 13.19 -31.43 26.79
C LYS A 36 14.23 -31.48 25.66
N ARG A 37 14.62 -30.37 25.03
CA ARG A 37 15.07 -29.06 25.58
C ARG A 37 14.79 -27.90 24.62
N PRO A 38 14.73 -26.64 25.09
CA PRO A 38 14.55 -25.48 24.23
C PRO A 38 15.84 -25.24 23.43
N ARG A 39 15.70 -25.11 22.11
CA ARG A 39 16.71 -24.66 21.18
C ARG A 39 16.07 -23.45 20.52
N GLY A 40 16.24 -22.27 21.10
CA GLY A 40 17.45 -21.49 20.90
C GLY A 40 17.08 -20.48 19.82
N ASP A 41 17.01 -19.22 20.21
CA ASP A 41 16.88 -18.07 19.33
C ASP A 41 17.74 -18.27 18.08
N ASP A 42 17.12 -18.19 16.90
CA ASP A 42 17.72 -17.73 15.64
C ASP A 42 16.66 -17.90 14.54
N ALA A 43 15.63 -17.05 14.61
CA ALA A 43 14.84 -16.70 13.45
C ALA A 43 14.62 -15.19 13.51
N LEU A 44 15.67 -14.43 13.17
CA LEU A 44 15.48 -13.07 12.69
C LEU A 44 14.73 -13.19 11.35
N PRO A 45 13.48 -12.72 11.21
CA PRO A 45 12.95 -12.43 9.89
C PRO A 45 13.57 -11.09 9.49
N GLN A 46 14.78 -11.14 8.94
CA GLN A 46 15.45 -9.98 8.39
C GLN A 46 15.40 -10.05 6.86
N ASP A 47 14.21 -10.29 6.32
CA ASP A 47 13.95 -10.08 4.90
C ASP A 47 13.64 -8.59 4.69
N SER A 48 14.72 -7.86 4.44
CA SER A 48 14.83 -6.53 3.83
C SER A 48 13.94 -5.41 4.37
N ILE A 49 14.50 -4.64 5.31
CA ILE A 49 14.08 -3.27 5.72
C ILE A 49 14.26 -2.25 4.57
N GLU A 50 14.46 -2.69 3.33
CA GLU A 50 14.77 -1.83 2.19
C GLU A 50 13.53 -1.69 1.31
N LEU A 51 12.99 -0.46 1.21
CA LEU A 51 11.99 -0.15 0.19
C LEU A 51 12.66 -0.01 -1.18
N LYS A 52 12.02 -0.63 -2.17
CA LYS A 52 12.39 -0.67 -3.58
C LYS A 52 11.47 0.27 -4.36
N ALA A 53 11.90 0.63 -5.58
CA ALA A 53 11.04 1.36 -6.51
C ALA A 53 9.71 0.64 -6.80
N GLN A 54 9.67 -0.69 -6.66
CA GLN A 54 8.46 -1.49 -6.83
C GLN A 54 7.42 -1.19 -5.74
N ASP A 55 7.83 -0.98 -4.49
CA ASP A 55 6.88 -0.68 -3.41
C ASP A 55 6.10 0.61 -3.67
N TRP A 56 6.74 1.58 -4.33
CA TRP A 56 6.05 2.78 -4.81
C TRP A 56 5.04 2.49 -5.91
N GLN A 57 5.42 1.71 -6.93
CA GLN A 57 4.52 1.36 -8.02
C GLN A 57 3.30 0.60 -7.51
N ASP A 58 3.52 -0.30 -6.55
CA ASP A 58 2.46 -1.06 -5.90
C ASP A 58 1.53 -0.15 -5.09
N LEU A 59 2.07 0.87 -4.40
CA LEU A 59 1.27 1.88 -3.68
C LEU A 59 0.43 2.74 -4.64
N ASP A 60 1.03 3.20 -5.74
CA ASP A 60 0.36 4.01 -6.76
C ASP A 60 -0.77 3.22 -7.43
N GLU A 61 -0.50 1.98 -7.85
CA GLU A 61 -1.52 1.07 -8.39
C GLU A 61 -2.62 0.77 -7.35
N LEU A 62 -2.26 0.57 -6.08
CA LEU A 62 -3.24 0.37 -5.01
C LEU A 62 -4.14 1.60 -4.82
N PHE A 63 -3.59 2.81 -4.92
CA PHE A 63 -4.36 4.04 -4.81
C PHE A 63 -5.27 4.26 -6.03
N GLU A 64 -4.82 3.96 -7.24
CA GLU A 64 -5.70 3.97 -8.43
C GLU A 64 -6.87 2.99 -8.26
N ASN A 65 -6.61 1.78 -7.73
CA ASN A 65 -7.67 0.82 -7.41
C ASN A 65 -8.66 1.36 -6.35
N VAL A 66 -8.21 2.19 -5.39
CA VAL A 66 -9.09 2.90 -4.46
C VAL A 66 -10.02 3.85 -5.22
N LEU A 67 -9.46 4.67 -6.12
CA LEU A 67 -10.23 5.66 -6.88
C LEU A 67 -11.26 4.99 -7.79
N ASP A 68 -10.88 3.90 -8.46
CA ASP A 68 -11.80 3.09 -9.27
C ASP A 68 -12.94 2.51 -8.43
N ALA A 69 -12.61 1.95 -7.24
CA ALA A 69 -13.61 1.41 -6.34
C ALA A 69 -14.57 2.49 -5.82
N LEU A 70 -14.05 3.67 -5.45
CA LEU A 70 -14.83 4.81 -4.96
C LEU A 70 -15.85 5.31 -5.98
N HIS A 71 -15.47 5.40 -7.24
CA HIS A 71 -16.34 5.85 -8.33
C HIS A 71 -17.17 4.72 -8.95
N GLY A 72 -16.93 3.48 -8.52
CA GLY A 72 -17.66 2.29 -8.94
C GLY A 72 -19.05 2.15 -8.33
N PRO A 73 -19.83 1.14 -8.76
CA PRO A 73 -21.19 0.92 -8.27
C PRO A 73 -21.24 0.46 -6.80
N ASN A 74 -20.12 0.01 -6.23
CA ASN A 74 -20.02 -0.41 -4.83
C ASN A 74 -18.85 0.30 -4.14
N TRP A 75 -19.00 1.59 -3.85
CA TRP A 75 -17.96 2.42 -3.23
C TRP A 75 -17.41 1.85 -1.91
N THR A 76 -18.20 1.06 -1.16
CA THR A 76 -17.74 0.44 0.09
C THR A 76 -16.61 -0.57 -0.12
N SER A 77 -16.42 -1.10 -1.33
CA SER A 77 -15.26 -1.95 -1.63
C SER A 77 -13.94 -1.18 -1.61
N ALA A 78 -13.97 0.15 -1.64
CA ALA A 78 -12.78 0.98 -1.49
C ALA A 78 -12.24 1.00 -0.06
N ILE A 79 -13.08 0.77 0.96
CA ILE A 79 -12.70 0.86 2.38
C ILE A 79 -11.49 -0.04 2.72
N PRO A 80 -11.49 -1.36 2.43
CA PRO A 80 -10.31 -2.20 2.68
C PRO A 80 -9.08 -1.77 1.86
N LEU A 81 -9.27 -1.22 0.66
CA LEU A 81 -8.17 -0.74 -0.17
C LEU A 81 -7.53 0.52 0.44
N VAL A 82 -8.34 1.47 0.94
CA VAL A 82 -7.87 2.69 1.61
C VAL A 82 -7.09 2.32 2.87
N ARG A 83 -7.55 1.34 3.65
CA ARG A 83 -6.79 0.80 4.79
C ARG A 83 -5.44 0.23 4.35
N GLY A 84 -5.40 -0.46 3.22
CA GLY A 84 -4.16 -0.94 2.60
C GLY A 84 -3.20 0.19 2.25
N VAL A 85 -3.69 1.26 1.61
CA VAL A 85 -2.89 2.46 1.29
C VAL A 85 -2.32 3.09 2.56
N LEU A 86 -3.14 3.28 3.59
CA LEU A 86 -2.69 3.85 4.86
C LEU A 86 -1.62 3.01 5.54
N HIS A 87 -1.79 1.68 5.53
CA HIS A 87 -0.82 0.75 6.08
C HIS A 87 0.52 0.84 5.34
N GLU A 88 0.48 0.86 4.02
CA GLU A 88 1.67 0.93 3.18
C GLU A 88 2.39 2.27 3.31
N CYS A 89 1.65 3.39 3.31
CA CYS A 89 2.22 4.71 3.61
C CYS A 89 2.85 4.75 5.01
N ALA A 90 2.21 4.19 6.04
CA ALA A 90 2.77 4.14 7.39
C ALA A 90 4.08 3.33 7.43
N ARG A 91 4.12 2.17 6.75
CA ARG A 91 5.33 1.37 6.58
C ARG A 91 6.45 2.19 5.95
N MET A 92 6.17 2.90 4.85
CA MET A 92 7.15 3.72 4.14
C MET A 92 7.75 4.84 5.01
N VAL A 93 6.91 5.53 5.79
CA VAL A 93 7.36 6.60 6.71
C VAL A 93 8.21 6.06 7.86
N THR A 94 8.01 4.81 8.30
CA THR A 94 8.82 4.22 9.38
C THR A 94 10.21 3.82 8.96
N VAL A 95 10.41 3.56 7.67
CA VAL A 95 11.68 3.06 7.10
C VAL A 95 12.56 4.21 6.59
N TYR A 96 11.97 5.30 6.09
CA TYR A 96 12.70 6.44 5.53
C TYR A 96 12.52 7.72 6.36
N ASN A 97 13.64 8.36 6.71
CA ASN A 97 13.63 9.70 7.30
C ASN A 97 12.98 10.73 6.36
N ASP A 98 13.10 10.53 5.06
CA ASP A 98 12.38 11.27 4.03
C ASP A 98 11.88 10.30 2.95
N PRO A 99 10.63 9.80 3.05
CA PRO A 99 10.06 8.86 2.07
C PRO A 99 9.95 9.49 0.69
N THR A 100 9.99 10.83 0.58
CA THR A 100 10.00 11.50 -0.72
C THR A 100 11.26 11.20 -1.53
N LEU A 101 12.34 10.69 -0.92
CA LEU A 101 13.58 10.33 -1.63
C LEU A 101 13.47 9.01 -2.41
N ILE A 102 12.53 8.13 -2.05
CA ILE A 102 12.24 6.88 -2.78
C ILE A 102 11.84 7.20 -4.24
N TYR A 103 11.32 8.40 -4.46
CA TYR A 103 10.84 8.95 -5.73
C TYR A 103 11.94 9.42 -6.67
N SER A 104 13.21 9.15 -6.34
CA SER A 104 14.32 9.57 -7.16
C SER A 104 15.02 8.38 -7.79
N PRO A 105 14.72 8.04 -9.07
CA PRO A 105 15.83 7.95 -9.98
C PRO A 105 16.31 9.40 -10.18
N LEU A 106 17.24 9.87 -9.35
CA LEU A 106 18.27 10.74 -9.91
C LEU A 106 19.05 9.81 -10.86
N GLU A 107 18.48 9.47 -12.02
CA GLU A 107 19.34 9.35 -13.18
C GLU A 107 20.02 10.70 -13.26
N GLN A 108 21.23 10.73 -12.71
CA GLN A 108 22.30 11.71 -12.89
C GLN A 108 21.75 13.11 -13.18
N GLU A 109 21.73 14.00 -12.18
CA GLU A 109 21.19 15.38 -12.07
C GLU A 109 21.23 16.33 -13.32
N THR A 110 21.51 15.87 -14.53
CA THR A 110 21.74 16.69 -15.72
C THR A 110 20.58 16.78 -16.72
N LEU A 111 19.54 15.93 -16.71
CA LEU A 111 18.54 15.96 -17.81
C LEU A 111 17.08 15.57 -17.45
N ILE A 112 16.59 15.84 -16.24
CA ILE A 112 15.16 15.62 -15.93
C ILE A 112 14.45 16.94 -15.71
N ASP A 113 13.46 17.17 -16.58
CA ASP A 113 12.48 18.25 -16.53
C ASP A 113 11.74 18.25 -15.18
N SER A 114 11.67 19.42 -14.54
CA SER A 114 11.01 19.65 -13.24
C SER A 114 9.54 19.22 -13.21
N GLU A 115 8.94 18.88 -14.36
CA GLU A 115 7.57 18.35 -14.49
C GLU A 115 7.41 16.84 -14.20
N LYS A 116 8.49 16.04 -14.10
CA LYS A 116 8.38 14.58 -14.00
C LYS A 116 8.38 14.08 -12.55
N VAL A 117 7.20 14.21 -11.93
CA VAL A 117 6.74 13.65 -10.64
C VAL A 117 7.47 14.18 -9.39
N PRO A 118 6.80 15.06 -8.61
CA PRO A 118 7.43 15.65 -7.44
C PRO A 118 7.36 14.69 -6.26
N ALA A 119 8.36 14.82 -5.39
CA ALA A 119 8.38 14.42 -3.97
C ALA A 119 7.02 14.51 -3.23
N SER A 120 6.10 15.37 -3.69
CA SER A 120 4.76 15.56 -3.13
C SER A 120 3.77 14.44 -3.42
N ALA A 121 3.96 13.60 -4.44
CA ALA A 121 2.99 12.57 -4.81
C ALA A 121 2.68 11.60 -3.66
N PHE A 122 3.71 11.18 -2.91
CA PHE A 122 3.55 10.34 -1.71
C PHE A 122 2.58 10.93 -0.69
N TYR A 123 2.91 12.13 -0.21
CA TYR A 123 2.17 12.77 0.86
C TYR A 123 0.79 13.23 0.37
N THR A 124 0.61 13.47 -0.94
CA THR A 124 -0.70 13.66 -1.55
C THR A 124 -1.54 12.38 -1.48
N ILE A 125 -1.00 11.22 -1.86
CA ILE A 125 -1.71 9.92 -1.73
C ILE A 125 -2.04 9.66 -0.25
N TYR A 126 -1.07 9.84 0.64
CA TYR A 126 -1.26 9.58 2.06
C TYR A 126 -2.33 10.48 2.69
N ALA A 127 -2.28 11.79 2.41
CA ALA A 127 -3.30 12.73 2.86
C ALA A 127 -4.68 12.42 2.25
N SER A 128 -4.73 12.05 0.97
CA SER A 128 -5.98 11.70 0.28
C SER A 128 -6.64 10.49 0.91
N ALA A 129 -5.88 9.44 1.21
CA ALA A 129 -6.37 8.24 1.89
C ALA A 129 -7.00 8.59 3.26
N TRP A 130 -6.38 9.47 4.04
CA TRP A 130 -6.96 9.96 5.30
C TRP A 130 -8.26 10.76 5.09
N PHE A 131 -8.32 11.64 4.10
CA PHE A 131 -9.56 12.38 3.77
C PHE A 131 -10.68 11.43 3.31
N ILE A 132 -10.35 10.38 2.58
CA ILE A 132 -11.30 9.34 2.17
C ILE A 132 -11.85 8.60 3.40
N MET A 133 -11.00 8.20 4.36
CA MET A 133 -11.46 7.60 5.62
C MET A 133 -12.38 8.55 6.42
N SER A 134 -12.05 9.84 6.47
CA SER A 134 -12.94 10.85 7.08
C SER A 134 -14.31 10.87 6.41
N THR A 135 -14.36 10.68 5.09
CA THR A 135 -15.61 10.61 4.32
C THR A 135 -16.42 9.37 4.69
N PHE A 136 -15.77 8.22 4.85
CA PHE A 136 -16.44 6.99 5.31
C PHE A 136 -17.01 7.15 6.72
N ALA A 137 -16.22 7.69 7.66
CA ALA A 137 -16.64 7.97 9.02
C ALA A 137 -17.85 8.92 9.09
N ARG A 138 -17.86 9.96 8.24
CA ARG A 138 -19.00 10.90 8.12
C ARG A 138 -20.25 10.26 7.56
N ASN A 139 -20.08 9.37 6.58
CA ASN A 139 -21.20 8.75 5.88
C ASN A 139 -21.86 7.67 6.75
N ASP A 140 -21.06 6.75 7.28
CA ASP A 140 -21.53 5.65 8.11
C ASP A 140 -20.39 5.08 8.96
N ALA A 141 -20.37 5.48 10.24
CA ALA A 141 -19.36 5.04 11.20
C ALA A 141 -19.40 3.52 11.47
N SER A 142 -20.51 2.83 11.17
CA SER A 142 -20.60 1.37 11.36
C SER A 142 -19.72 0.58 10.38
N LEU A 143 -19.19 1.24 9.35
CA LEU A 143 -18.23 0.67 8.41
C LEU A 143 -16.79 0.63 8.95
N LEU A 144 -16.55 1.34 10.06
CA LEU A 144 -15.27 1.41 10.73
C LEU A 144 -15.10 0.24 11.70
N THR A 145 -13.86 -0.17 11.93
CA THR A 145 -13.53 -1.17 12.93
C THR A 145 -13.50 -0.55 14.34
N GLU A 146 -13.54 -1.38 15.39
CA GLU A 146 -13.57 -0.90 16.79
C GLU A 146 -12.29 -0.14 17.19
N ASP A 147 -11.16 -0.44 16.54
CA ASP A 147 -9.86 0.20 16.73
C ASP A 147 -9.67 1.48 15.90
N GLU A 148 -10.62 1.81 15.03
CA GLU A 148 -10.58 2.99 14.18
C GLU A 148 -11.25 4.21 14.82
N PRO A 149 -10.70 5.43 14.60
CA PRO A 149 -11.32 6.67 15.07
C PRO A 149 -12.76 6.82 14.57
N GLN A 150 -13.70 7.01 15.49
CA GLN A 150 -15.11 7.18 15.12
C GLN A 150 -15.44 8.64 14.74
N ASP A 151 -14.66 9.60 15.23
CA ASP A 151 -14.81 11.01 14.87
C ASP A 151 -14.07 11.31 13.55
N PRO A 152 -14.79 11.77 12.51
CA PRO A 152 -14.18 12.18 11.25
C PRO A 152 -13.04 13.20 11.37
N LEU A 153 -13.04 14.02 12.43
CA LEU A 153 -12.03 15.05 12.66
C LEU A 153 -10.62 14.45 12.85
N GLU A 154 -10.50 13.29 13.50
CA GLU A 154 -9.21 12.65 13.75
C GLU A 154 -8.50 12.26 12.45
N TYR A 155 -9.27 11.77 11.46
CA TYR A 155 -8.78 11.51 10.12
C TYR A 155 -8.36 12.79 9.37
N GLN A 156 -9.09 13.89 9.55
CA GLN A 156 -8.75 15.16 8.89
C GLN A 156 -7.47 15.77 9.44
N LEU A 157 -7.28 15.70 10.76
CA LEU A 157 -6.04 16.14 11.39
C LEU A 157 -4.85 15.29 10.89
N SER A 158 -5.04 13.99 10.72
CA SER A 158 -4.03 13.09 10.16
C SER A 158 -3.70 13.42 8.70
N ALA A 159 -4.72 13.76 7.89
CA ALA A 159 -4.53 14.21 6.51
C ALA A 159 -3.72 15.51 6.44
N LEU A 160 -4.05 16.50 7.26
CA LEU A 160 -3.34 17.77 7.34
C LEU A 160 -1.88 17.58 7.77
N ALA A 161 -1.63 16.72 8.77
CA ALA A 161 -0.28 16.39 9.19
C ALA A 161 0.56 15.74 8.06
N ALA A 162 -0.06 14.91 7.22
CA ALA A 162 0.61 14.36 6.04
C ALA A 162 0.94 15.46 5.01
N CYS A 163 0.02 16.40 4.75
CA CYS A 163 0.29 17.55 3.88
C CYS A 163 1.44 18.41 4.41
N GLU A 164 1.47 18.72 5.71
CA GLU A 164 2.53 19.52 6.33
C GLU A 164 3.90 18.84 6.19
N LYS A 165 3.97 17.53 6.41
CA LYS A 165 5.21 16.75 6.19
C LYS A 165 5.64 16.79 4.72
N GLY A 166 4.71 16.70 3.79
CA GLY A 166 5.00 16.85 2.36
C GLY A 166 5.57 18.22 2.01
N GLN A 167 5.02 19.29 2.59
CA GLN A 167 5.54 20.64 2.42
C GLN A 167 6.95 20.78 3.01
N GLN A 168 7.19 20.28 4.22
CA GLN A 168 8.51 20.30 4.85
C GLN A 168 9.56 19.56 4.01
N ALA A 169 9.21 18.40 3.45
CA ALA A 169 10.11 17.64 2.58
C ALA A 169 10.48 18.42 1.30
N LEU A 170 9.53 19.15 0.71
CA LEU A 170 9.81 20.04 -0.42
C LEU A 170 10.69 21.22 -0.03
N ASP A 171 10.46 21.83 1.12
CA ASP A 171 11.22 22.99 1.57
C ASP A 171 12.67 22.64 1.85
N ILE A 172 12.94 21.47 2.44
CA ILE A 172 14.31 20.94 2.64
C ILE A 172 15.05 20.83 1.30
N ARG A 173 14.39 20.38 0.23
CA ARG A 173 15.00 20.24 -1.11
C ARG A 173 15.32 21.57 -1.78
N LYS A 174 14.57 22.62 -1.45
CA LYS A 174 14.78 23.97 -2.01
C LYS A 174 15.90 24.74 -1.31
N GLN A 175 16.39 24.26 -0.17
CA GLN A 175 17.50 24.92 0.51
C GLN A 175 18.78 24.79 -0.34
N PRO A 176 19.55 25.89 -0.52
CA PRO A 176 20.81 25.84 -1.23
C PRO A 176 21.73 24.83 -0.53
N LYS A 177 22.36 23.94 -1.31
CA LYS A 177 23.30 22.97 -0.73
C LYS A 177 24.49 23.77 -0.21
N ALA A 178 25.10 23.33 0.89
CA ALA A 178 26.18 24.07 1.55
C ALA A 178 27.41 24.34 0.66
N TRP A 179 27.52 23.66 -0.48
CA TRP A 179 28.56 23.81 -1.49
C TRP A 179 28.17 24.68 -2.70
N ASP A 180 26.92 25.15 -2.78
CA ASP A 180 26.45 26.08 -3.83
C ASP A 180 26.91 27.54 -3.59
N VAL A 181 27.59 27.80 -2.46
CA VAL A 181 28.18 29.09 -2.13
C VAL A 181 29.65 29.10 -2.60
N GLY A 182 29.86 29.31 -3.91
CA GLY A 182 31.17 29.37 -4.55
C GLY A 182 31.22 30.40 -5.66
#